data_AF-U7D314-F1
#
_entry.id   AF-U7D314-F1
#
_cell.length_a   1.000
_cell.length_b   1.000
_cell.length_c   1.000
_cell.angle_alpha   90.00
_cell.angle_beta   90.00
_cell.angle_gamma   90.00
#
_symmetry.space_group_name_H-M   'P 1'
#
loop_
_entity.id
_entity.type
_entity.pdbx_description
1 polymer ?
#
loop_
_entity_poly.entity_id
_entity_poly.type
_entity_poly.pdbx_seq_one_letter_code
_entity_poly.pdbx_strand_id
1 'polypeptide(L)'
;MKSVFLVFLGISGIILFTQLPLESTVSAIIAMQEEHPEASIPVFYLTYVSTTAAGAPLAALLTIAAGFMYGPVYGVIYTIISGITSAILSFFLGRFFSVTIQRKKHHSFYNG
;
A
#
# COMPACT_ATOMS: atom_id res chain seq x y z
N MET A 1 -14.17 -15.10 -8.69
CA MET A 1 -14.12 -13.61 -8.75
C MET A 1 -14.61 -12.93 -7.47
N LYS A 2 -15.82 -13.23 -6.96
CA LYS A 2 -16.33 -12.59 -5.72
C LYS A 2 -15.48 -12.87 -4.47
N SER A 3 -14.96 -14.09 -4.34
CA SER A 3 -14.14 -14.49 -3.18
C SER A 3 -12.79 -13.77 -3.11
N VAL A 4 -12.10 -13.61 -4.25
CA VAL A 4 -10.82 -12.88 -4.33
C VAL A 4 -10.99 -11.40 -3.97
N PHE A 5 -12.09 -10.78 -4.41
CA PHE A 5 -12.40 -9.39 -4.07
C PHE A 5 -12.68 -9.20 -2.56
N LEU A 6 -13.36 -10.16 -1.93
CA LEU A 6 -13.61 -10.14 -0.48
C LEU A 6 -12.32 -10.36 0.33
N VAL A 7 -11.43 -11.24 -0.14
CA VAL A 7 -10.12 -11.46 0.49
C VAL A 7 -9.24 -10.20 0.33
N PHE A 8 -9.22 -9.58 -0.85
CA PHE A 8 -8.53 -8.30 -1.09
C PHE A 8 -9.04 -7.18 -0.17
N LEU A 9 -10.36 -7.01 -0.08
CA LEU A 9 -10.97 -5.96 0.74
C LEU A 9 -10.77 -6.21 2.25
N GLY A 10 -10.75 -7.49 2.65
CA GLY A 10 -10.38 -7.92 4.00
C GLY A 10 -8.91 -7.64 4.31
N ILE A 11 -7.98 -8.09 3.48
CA ILE A 11 -6.53 -7.92 3.69
C ILE A 11 -6.15 -6.44 3.66
N SER A 12 -6.63 -5.68 2.66
CA SER A 12 -6.37 -4.24 2.55
C SER A 12 -6.98 -3.45 3.71
N GLY A 13 -8.21 -3.77 4.10
CA GLY A 13 -8.89 -3.14 5.24
C GLY A 13 -8.21 -3.44 6.57
N ILE A 14 -7.72 -4.67 6.77
CA ILE A 14 -6.97 -5.06 7.98
C ILE A 14 -5.60 -4.37 7.98
N ILE A 15 -4.84 -4.38 6.88
CA ILE A 15 -3.51 -3.72 6.79
C ILE A 15 -3.57 -2.21 7.06
N LEU A 16 -4.64 -1.54 6.64
CA LEU A 16 -4.85 -0.10 6.90
C LEU A 16 -5.23 0.20 8.35
N PHE A 17 -5.87 -0.73 9.07
CA PHE A 17 -6.41 -0.51 10.42
C PHE A 17 -5.56 -1.10 11.55
N THR A 18 -4.81 -2.16 11.27
CA THR A 18 -4.03 -2.88 12.27
C THR A 18 -2.56 -2.88 11.84
N GLN A 19 -1.70 -2.24 12.63
CA GLN A 19 -0.25 -2.36 12.49
C GLN A 19 0.16 -3.82 12.80
N LEU A 20 -0.11 -4.73 11.87
CA LEU A 20 0.06 -6.17 12.02
C LEU A 20 1.54 -6.56 12.18
N PRO A 21 1.83 -7.71 12.84
CA PRO A 21 3.11 -8.36 12.74
C PRO A 21 3.39 -8.73 11.28
N LEU A 22 4.46 -8.13 10.76
CA LEU A 22 4.98 -8.25 9.40
C LEU A 22 4.97 -9.69 8.83
N GLU A 23 5.28 -10.68 9.66
CA GLU A 23 5.34 -12.11 9.32
C GLU A 23 4.01 -12.70 8.80
N SER A 24 2.89 -12.39 9.45
CA SER A 24 1.59 -13.01 9.11
C SER A 24 0.99 -12.45 7.82
N THR A 25 1.33 -11.19 7.49
CA THR A 25 0.87 -10.57 6.25
C THR A 25 1.65 -11.10 5.06
N VAL A 26 2.97 -11.27 5.21
CA VAL A 26 3.81 -11.83 4.15
C VAL A 26 3.42 -13.28 3.85
N SER A 27 3.21 -14.11 4.87
CA SER A 27 2.80 -15.50 4.66
C SER A 27 1.43 -15.62 3.98
N ALA A 28 0.46 -14.77 4.35
CA ALA A 28 -0.85 -14.74 3.69
C ALA A 28 -0.77 -14.34 2.21
N ILE A 29 0.11 -13.39 1.87
CA ILE A 29 0.30 -12.93 0.50
C ILE A 29 1.01 -14.00 -0.34
N ILE A 30 2.01 -14.68 0.23
CA ILE A 30 2.68 -15.82 -0.42
C ILE A 30 1.68 -16.96 -0.68
N ALA A 31 0.85 -17.32 0.30
CA ALA A 31 -0.18 -18.33 0.14
C ALA A 31 -1.20 -17.95 -0.97
N MET A 32 -1.58 -16.67 -1.09
CA MET A 32 -2.43 -16.20 -2.18
C MET A 32 -1.79 -16.32 -3.57
N GLN A 33 -0.46 -16.11 -3.68
CA GLN A 33 0.26 -16.29 -4.95
C GLN A 33 0.24 -17.74 -5.42
N GLU A 34 0.44 -18.67 -4.49
CA GLU A 34 0.46 -20.10 -4.78
C GLU A 34 -0.91 -20.59 -5.26
N GLU A 35 -2.00 -20.04 -4.70
CA GLU A 35 -3.36 -20.45 -5.03
C GLU A 35 -3.89 -19.80 -6.33
N HIS A 36 -3.54 -18.54 -6.59
CA HIS A 36 -4.05 -17.77 -7.74
C HIS A 36 -3.00 -16.79 -8.32
N PRO A 37 -2.02 -17.27 -9.11
CA PRO A 37 -0.88 -16.47 -9.59
C PRO A 37 -1.25 -15.35 -10.58
N GLU A 38 -2.34 -15.47 -11.30
CA GLU A 38 -2.83 -14.41 -12.21
C GLU A 38 -3.60 -13.29 -11.49
N ALA A 39 -4.25 -13.60 -10.36
CA ALA A 39 -5.04 -12.63 -9.59
C ALA A 39 -4.19 -11.88 -8.55
N SER A 40 -3.01 -12.40 -8.23
CA SER A 40 -2.11 -11.83 -7.23
C SER A 40 -1.47 -10.52 -7.67
N ILE A 41 -1.19 -10.33 -8.97
CA ILE A 41 -0.57 -9.11 -9.50
C ILE A 41 -1.42 -7.85 -9.20
N PRO A 42 -2.71 -7.77 -9.59
CA PRO A 42 -3.53 -6.60 -9.27
C PRO A 42 -3.77 -6.43 -7.77
N VAL A 43 -3.86 -7.53 -7.01
CA VAL A 43 -4.00 -7.50 -5.55
C VAL A 43 -2.75 -6.93 -4.88
N PHE A 44 -1.57 -7.38 -5.29
CA PHE A 44 -0.28 -6.89 -4.84
C PHE A 44 -0.15 -5.39 -5.15
N TYR A 45 -0.41 -4.99 -6.39
CA TYR A 45 -0.34 -3.60 -6.82
C TYR A 45 -1.18 -2.67 -5.92
N LEU A 46 -2.46 -3.00 -5.73
CA LEU A 46 -3.37 -2.19 -4.93
C LEU A 46 -2.97 -2.16 -3.44
N THR A 47 -2.51 -3.30 -2.90
CA THR A 47 -2.03 -3.39 -1.52
C THR A 47 -0.79 -2.54 -1.32
N TYR A 48 0.20 -2.68 -2.21
CA TYR A 48 1.45 -1.91 -2.18
C TYR A 48 1.19 -0.41 -2.26
N VAL A 49 0.32 0.02 -3.19
CA VAL A 49 -0.04 1.43 -3.37
C VAL A 49 -0.67 1.98 -2.10
N SER A 50 -1.62 1.26 -1.51
CA SER A 50 -2.34 1.71 -0.31
C SER A 50 -1.41 1.79 0.90
N THR A 51 -0.61 0.76 1.14
CA THR A 51 0.35 0.67 2.25
C THR A 51 1.44 1.74 2.16
N THR A 52 2.03 1.91 0.97
CA THR A 52 3.09 2.90 0.75
C THR A 52 2.55 4.32 0.79
N ALA A 53 1.36 4.56 0.22
CA ALA A 53 0.75 5.88 0.24
C ALA A 53 0.40 6.35 1.66
N ALA A 54 0.04 5.40 2.54
CA ALA A 54 -0.16 5.63 3.96
C ALA A 54 1.15 5.81 4.75
N GLY A 55 2.32 5.59 4.15
CA GLY A 55 3.62 5.69 4.80
C GLY A 55 3.95 4.53 5.73
N ALA A 56 3.30 3.37 5.54
CA ALA A 56 3.49 2.23 6.42
C ALA A 56 4.80 1.47 6.13
N PRO A 57 5.53 1.02 7.17
CA PRO A 57 6.80 0.29 7.01
C PRO A 57 6.65 -1.07 6.32
N LEU A 58 5.43 -1.61 6.29
CA LEU A 58 5.09 -2.89 5.63
C LEU A 58 5.39 -2.89 4.12
N ALA A 59 5.46 -1.72 3.47
CA ALA A 59 5.84 -1.60 2.05
C ALA A 59 7.23 -2.20 1.74
N ALA A 60 8.17 -2.12 2.68
CA ALA A 60 9.49 -2.71 2.53
C ALA A 60 9.41 -4.24 2.45
N LEU A 61 8.56 -4.87 3.26
CA LEU A 61 8.35 -6.32 3.19
C LEU A 61 7.60 -6.75 1.93
N LEU A 62 6.61 -5.98 1.50
CA LEU A 62 5.93 -6.25 0.23
C LEU A 62 6.91 -6.23 -0.95
N THR A 63 7.91 -5.34 -0.92
CA THR A 63 8.98 -5.30 -1.92
C THR A 63 9.81 -6.60 -1.92
N ILE A 64 10.18 -7.10 -0.75
CA ILE A 64 10.93 -8.36 -0.61
C ILE A 64 10.06 -9.54 -1.06
N ALA A 65 8.81 -9.60 -0.59
CA ALA A 65 7.84 -10.62 -0.96
C ALA A 65 7.64 -10.67 -2.47
N ALA A 66 7.53 -9.52 -3.15
CA ALA A 66 7.43 -9.45 -4.60
C ALA A 66 8.62 -10.10 -5.31
N GLY A 67 9.84 -9.91 -4.79
CA GLY A 67 11.05 -10.55 -5.31
C GLY A 67 11.02 -12.08 -5.18
N PHE A 68 10.42 -12.60 -4.09
CA PHE A 68 10.21 -14.04 -3.89
C PHE A 68 9.07 -14.61 -4.74
N MET A 69 7.96 -13.88 -4.88
CA MET A 69 6.73 -14.35 -5.54
C MET A 69 6.82 -14.32 -7.07
N TYR A 70 7.38 -13.24 -7.63
CA TYR A 70 7.42 -13.00 -9.08
C TYR A 70 8.83 -13.15 -9.66
N GLY A 71 9.82 -13.42 -8.81
CA GLY A 71 11.23 -13.45 -9.17
C GLY A 71 11.87 -12.05 -9.20
N PRO A 72 13.21 -11.98 -9.32
CA PRO A 72 13.97 -10.73 -9.14
C PRO A 72 13.65 -9.68 -10.21
N VAL A 73 13.41 -10.07 -11.46
CA VAL A 73 13.16 -9.11 -12.56
C VAL A 73 11.73 -8.57 -12.48
N TYR A 74 10.73 -9.46 -12.50
CA TYR A 74 9.32 -9.04 -12.50
C TYR A 74 8.89 -8.44 -11.15
N GLY A 75 9.41 -8.94 -10.03
CA GLY A 75 9.16 -8.37 -8.71
C GLY A 75 9.64 -6.92 -8.60
N VAL A 76 10.80 -6.60 -9.18
CA VAL A 76 11.30 -5.21 -9.24
C VAL A 76 10.41 -4.35 -10.14
N ILE A 77 10.04 -4.84 -11.32
CA ILE A 77 9.16 -4.09 -12.26
C ILE A 77 7.82 -3.75 -11.59
N TYR A 78 7.16 -4.74 -10.98
CA TYR A 78 5.87 -4.52 -10.33
C TYR A 78 5.98 -3.61 -9.13
N THR A 79 7.05 -3.73 -8.34
CA THR A 79 7.30 -2.83 -7.21
C THR A 79 7.52 -1.39 -7.67
N ILE A 80 8.32 -1.16 -8.71
CA ILE A 80 8.60 0.19 -9.23
C ILE A 80 7.31 0.86 -9.72
N ILE A 81 6.51 0.16 -10.52
CA ILE A 81 5.25 0.70 -11.05
C ILE A 81 4.30 1.05 -9.90
N SER A 82 4.19 0.17 -8.91
CA SER A 82 3.36 0.41 -7.71
C SER A 82 3.89 1.59 -6.89
N GLY A 83 5.21 1.72 -6.73
CA GLY A 83 5.87 2.79 -5.99
C GLY A 83 5.72 4.17 -6.63
N ILE A 84 5.78 4.26 -7.96
CA ILE A 84 5.54 5.53 -8.66
C ILE A 84 4.10 5.98 -8.45
N THR A 85 3.13 5.07 -8.63
CA THR A 85 1.71 5.39 -8.40
C THR A 85 1.45 5.82 -6.96
N SER A 86 2.05 5.14 -5.97
CA SER A 86 1.86 5.48 -4.57
C SER A 86 2.46 6.85 -4.22
N ALA A 87 3.64 7.18 -4.76
CA ALA A 87 4.28 8.48 -4.56
C ALA A 87 3.43 9.63 -5.12
N ILE A 88 2.85 9.45 -6.31
CA ILE A 88 1.91 10.42 -6.90
C ILE A 88 0.69 10.59 -5.97
N LEU A 89 0.16 9.49 -5.44
CA LEU A 89 -0.99 9.52 -4.53
C LEU A 89 -0.66 10.23 -3.21
N SER A 90 0.47 9.91 -2.58
CA SER A 90 0.94 10.61 -1.36
C SER A 90 1.18 12.09 -1.60
N PHE A 91 1.74 12.46 -2.75
CA PHE A 91 1.93 13.87 -3.11
C PHE A 91 0.59 14.61 -3.21
N PHE A 92 -0.41 14.01 -3.86
CA PHE A 92 -1.75 14.58 -3.94
C PHE A 92 -2.41 14.71 -2.55
N LEU A 93 -2.32 13.67 -1.72
CA LEU A 93 -2.81 13.72 -0.34
C LEU A 93 -2.11 14.85 0.43
N GLY A 94 -0.79 14.93 0.39
CA GLY A 94 -0.01 15.98 1.03
C GLY A 94 -0.39 17.38 0.56
N ARG A 95 -0.69 17.55 -0.74
CA ARG A 95 -1.18 18.81 -1.30
C ARG A 95 -2.51 19.23 -0.69
N PHE A 96 -3.48 18.33 -0.58
CA PHE A 96 -4.79 18.65 0.00
C PHE A 96 -4.71 18.95 1.50
N PHE A 97 -3.94 18.17 2.27
CA PHE A 97 -3.76 18.40 3.70
C PHE A 97 -2.95 19.67 3.99
N SER A 98 -1.96 20.02 3.17
CA SER A 98 -1.17 21.24 3.37
C SER A 98 -2.01 22.51 3.25
N VAL A 99 -2.98 22.54 2.32
CA VAL A 99 -3.88 23.69 2.14
C VAL A 99 -4.78 23.89 3.37
N THR A 100 -5.26 22.80 3.98
CA THR A 100 -6.11 22.90 5.18
C THR A 100 -5.33 23.34 6.42
N ILE A 101 -4.10 22.86 6.57
CA ILE A 101 -3.21 23.24 7.69
C ILE A 101 -2.83 24.72 7.62
N GLN A 102 -2.49 25.23 6.42
CA GLN A 102 -2.14 26.64 6.25
C GLN A 102 -3.31 27.58 6.60
N ARG A 103 -4.56 27.21 6.29
CA ARG A 103 -5.75 27.98 6.70
C ARG A 103 -5.88 28.08 8.22
N LYS A 104 -5.59 27.00 8.97
CA LYS A 104 -5.65 27.05 10.45
C LYS A 104 -4.57 27.95 11.06
N LYS A 105 -3.37 27.97 10.48
CA LYS A 105 -2.25 28.77 11.01
C LYS A 105 -2.47 30.28 10.82
N HIS A 106 -3.11 30.68 9.71
CA HIS A 106 -3.41 32.09 9.42
C HIS A 106 -4.47 32.72 10.35
N HIS A 107 -5.42 31.92 10.87
CA HIS A 107 -6.44 32.41 11.82
C HIS A 107 -5.92 32.56 13.26
N SER A 108 -4.81 31.89 13.61
CA SER A 108 -4.24 31.97 14.96
C SER A 108 -3.32 33.19 15.16
N PHE A 109 -2.81 33.78 14.09
CA PHE A 109 -1.88 34.92 14.14
C PHE A 109 -2.56 36.29 14.29
N TYR A 110 -3.90 36.37 14.18
CA TYR A 110 -4.65 37.63 14.27
C TYR A 110 -5.41 37.78 15.61
N ASN A 111 -5.42 36.74 16.45
CA ASN A 111 -6.15 36.71 17.73
C ASN A 111 -5.20 36.65 18.95
N GLY A 112 -3.93 37.03 18.80
CA GLY A 112 -2.97 37.25 19.89
C GLY A 112 -2.41 38.65 19.79
#